data_AF-A0A830FKQ5-F1
#
_entry.id   AF-A0A830FKQ5-F1
#
_cell.length_a   1.000
_cell.length_b   1.000
_cell.length_c   1.000
_cell.angle_alpha   90.00
_cell.angle_beta   90.00
_cell.angle_gamma   90.00
#
_symmetry.space_group_name_H-M   'P 1'
#
loop_
_entity.id
_entity.type
_entity.pdbx_description
1 polymer ?
#
loop_
_entity_poly.entity_id
_entity_poly.type
_entity_poly.pdbx_seq_one_letter_code
_entity_poly.pdbx_strand_id
1 'polypeptide(L)'
;MPSPLDILDQSPSDDEDESDPDQPGLADIDPVIRRAFVKLVLVINVGALAAALGVLFLVFRGNYVYAAAIGVPGFALLAYAAYEYRRVTDYRDDRD
;
A
#
# COMPACT_ATOMS: atom_id res chain seq x y z
N MET A 1 -18.36 -33.15 -26.05
CA MET A 1 -18.76 -32.23 -24.97
C MET A 1 -18.05 -32.71 -23.71
N PRO A 2 -17.30 -31.85 -23.00
CA PRO A 2 -16.64 -32.25 -21.75
C PRO A 2 -17.67 -32.72 -20.72
N SER A 3 -17.27 -33.62 -19.83
CA SER A 3 -18.10 -34.25 -18.82
C SER A 3 -18.32 -33.29 -17.64
N PRO A 4 -19.47 -33.33 -16.94
CA PRO A 4 -19.74 -32.44 -15.80
C PRO A 4 -18.73 -32.56 -14.63
N LEU A 5 -17.96 -33.64 -14.57
CA LEU A 5 -16.92 -33.86 -13.56
C LEU A 5 -15.60 -33.16 -13.91
N ASP A 6 -15.36 -32.78 -15.16
CA ASP A 6 -14.15 -32.05 -15.58
C ASP A 6 -14.16 -30.58 -15.07
N ILE A 7 -15.35 -30.08 -14.70
CA ILE A 7 -15.57 -28.71 -14.23
C ILE A 7 -15.27 -28.57 -12.73
N LEU A 8 -15.34 -29.67 -11.97
CA LEU A 8 -15.13 -29.67 -10.52
C LEU A 8 -13.68 -29.96 -10.11
N ASP A 9 -12.88 -30.51 -11.01
CA ASP A 9 -11.42 -30.68 -10.83
C ASP A 9 -10.66 -29.36 -11.06
N GLN A 10 -11.30 -28.39 -11.70
CA GLN A 10 -10.76 -27.06 -11.93
C GLN A 10 -11.13 -26.12 -10.77
N SER A 11 -10.75 -26.48 -9.55
CA SER A 11 -10.60 -25.46 -8.50
C SER A 11 -9.38 -24.62 -8.86
N PRO A 12 -9.51 -23.29 -9.03
CA PRO A 12 -8.35 -22.42 -8.92
C PRO A 12 -8.02 -22.35 -7.42
N SER A 13 -7.39 -23.40 -6.90
CA SER A 13 -6.82 -23.43 -5.55
C SER A 13 -5.32 -23.55 -5.69
N ASP A 14 -4.75 -22.64 -6.44
CA ASP A 14 -3.34 -22.31 -6.42
C ASP A 14 -3.31 -20.79 -6.54
N ASP A 15 -3.62 -20.13 -5.40
CA ASP A 15 -2.88 -18.92 -5.03
C ASP A 15 -1.42 -19.37 -4.81
N GLU A 16 -0.78 -19.85 -5.88
CA GLU A 16 0.66 -19.96 -5.97
C GLU A 16 1.12 -18.53 -5.76
N ASP A 17 1.61 -18.28 -4.56
CA ASP A 17 2.49 -17.17 -4.28
C ASP A 17 3.58 -17.24 -5.36
N GLU A 18 3.43 -16.44 -6.43
CA GLU A 18 4.44 -16.18 -7.48
C GLU A 18 5.66 -15.45 -6.87
N SER A 19 6.07 -15.88 -5.68
CA SER A 19 7.37 -15.64 -5.11
C SER A 19 8.36 -16.40 -5.98
N ASP A 20 8.83 -15.71 -7.01
CA ASP A 20 10.01 -16.06 -7.79
C ASP A 20 11.10 -16.55 -6.83
N PRO A 21 11.52 -17.84 -6.88
CA PRO A 21 12.44 -18.41 -5.89
C PRO A 21 13.82 -17.74 -5.91
N ASP A 22 14.13 -16.98 -6.96
CA ASP A 22 15.35 -16.20 -7.10
C ASP A 22 15.21 -14.75 -6.61
N GLN A 23 14.01 -14.29 -6.23
CA GLN A 23 13.83 -13.00 -5.59
C GLN A 23 14.19 -13.10 -4.09
N PRO A 24 15.11 -12.26 -3.59
CA PRO A 24 15.41 -12.23 -2.17
C PRO A 24 14.13 -11.88 -1.41
N GLY A 25 13.69 -12.80 -0.55
CA GLY A 25 12.52 -12.59 0.27
C GLY A 25 12.75 -11.47 1.27
N LEU A 26 11.69 -10.94 1.86
CA LEU A 26 11.82 -9.95 2.96
C LEU A 26 12.74 -10.46 4.09
N ALA A 27 12.81 -11.78 4.30
CA ALA A 27 13.70 -12.41 5.27
C ALA A 27 15.19 -12.22 4.96
N ASP A 28 15.55 -12.14 3.67
CA ASP A 28 16.94 -12.06 3.18
C ASP A 28 17.48 -10.62 3.17
N ILE A 29 16.61 -9.63 3.42
CA ILE A 29 16.96 -8.21 3.49
C ILE A 29 17.43 -7.84 4.90
N ASP A 30 18.41 -6.93 5.00
CA ASP A 30 18.88 -6.36 6.25
C ASP A 30 17.69 -5.91 7.15
N PRO A 31 17.67 -6.31 8.43
CA PRO A 31 16.53 -6.08 9.32
C PRO A 31 16.20 -4.59 9.53
N VAL A 32 17.18 -3.69 9.38
CA VAL A 32 16.97 -2.23 9.45
C VAL A 32 16.20 -1.76 8.21
N ILE A 33 16.62 -2.20 7.03
CA ILE A 33 15.98 -1.85 5.75
C ILE A 33 14.57 -2.43 5.68
N ARG A 34 14.39 -3.70 6.07
CA ARG A 34 13.07 -4.35 6.13
C ARG A 34 12.10 -3.56 7.01
N ARG A 35 12.51 -3.13 8.20
CA ARG A 35 11.65 -2.35 9.10
C ARG A 35 11.28 -1.00 8.52
N ALA A 36 12.21 -0.31 7.88
CA ALA A 36 11.93 0.97 7.24
C ALA A 36 10.90 0.81 6.11
N PHE A 37 11.08 -0.20 5.26
CA PHE A 37 10.14 -0.52 4.18
C PHE A 37 8.74 -0.85 4.71
N VAL A 38 8.62 -1.79 5.66
CA VAL A 38 7.34 -2.18 6.24
C VAL A 38 6.65 -0.98 6.91
N LYS A 39 7.41 -0.15 7.64
CA LYS A 39 6.87 1.06 8.26
C LYS A 39 6.34 2.03 7.21
N LEU A 40 7.06 2.22 6.10
CA LEU A 40 6.65 3.11 5.03
C LEU A 40 5.36 2.61 4.36
N VAL A 41 5.32 1.33 4.00
CA VAL A 41 4.14 0.68 3.41
C VAL A 41 2.94 0.81 4.35
N LEU A 42 3.12 0.55 5.65
CA LEU A 42 2.06 0.67 6.64
C LEU A 42 1.54 2.12 6.72
N VAL A 43 2.44 3.10 6.81
CA VAL A 43 2.08 4.53 6.88
C VAL A 43 1.32 4.98 5.64
N ILE A 44 1.77 4.57 4.44
CA ILE A 44 1.10 4.92 3.18
C ILE A 44 -0.31 4.30 3.15
N ASN A 45 -0.44 3.01 3.47
CA ASN A 45 -1.74 2.33 3.44
C ASN A 45 -2.71 2.91 4.47
N VAL A 46 -2.26 3.15 5.71
CA VAL A 46 -3.10 3.76 6.75
C VAL A 46 -3.46 5.20 6.37
N GLY A 47 -2.53 5.96 5.80
CA GLY A 47 -2.78 7.31 5.28
C GLY A 47 -3.81 7.33 4.15
N ALA A 48 -3.68 6.42 3.19
CA ALA A 48 -4.63 6.24 2.09
C ALA A 48 -6.01 5.82 2.59
N LEU A 49 -6.08 4.88 3.54
CA LEU A 49 -7.33 4.47 4.18
C LEU A 49 -8.00 5.65 4.90
N ALA A 50 -7.23 6.41 5.69
CA ALA A 50 -7.75 7.59 6.40
C ALA A 50 -8.23 8.67 5.43
N ALA A 51 -7.50 8.92 4.34
CA ALA A 51 -7.91 9.85 3.28
C ALA A 51 -9.21 9.40 2.61
N ALA A 52 -9.32 8.12 2.24
CA ALA A 52 -10.53 7.56 1.65
C ALA A 52 -11.74 7.66 2.60
N LEU A 53 -11.56 7.36 3.89
CA LEU A 53 -12.59 7.54 4.91
C LEU A 53 -12.98 9.02 5.08
N GLY A 54 -12.02 9.94 5.04
CA GLY A 54 -12.27 11.38 5.06
C GLY A 54 -13.15 11.84 3.88
N VAL A 55 -12.82 11.40 2.65
CA VAL A 55 -13.62 11.66 1.45
C VAL A 55 -15.02 11.05 1.58
N LEU A 56 -15.12 9.81 2.07
CA LEU A 56 -16.40 9.15 2.29
C LEU A 56 -17.29 9.94 3.27
N PHE A 57 -16.74 10.39 4.41
CA PHE A 57 -17.49 11.20 5.37
C PHE A 57 -17.87 12.58 4.81
N LEU A 58 -17.02 13.18 3.98
CA LEU A 58 -17.28 14.46 3.34
C LEU A 58 -18.42 14.36 2.32
N VAL A 59 -18.37 13.34 1.45
CA VAL A 59 -19.30 13.18 0.32
C VAL A 59 -20.65 12.59 0.76
N PHE A 60 -20.64 11.54 1.60
CA PHE A 60 -21.86 10.78 1.90
C PHE A 60 -22.56 11.23 3.17
N ARG A 61 -21.84 11.74 4.17
CA ARG A 61 -22.42 12.01 5.49
C ARG A 61 -22.64 13.49 5.77
N GLY A 62 -22.07 14.40 4.96
CA GLY A 62 -22.12 15.84 5.17
C GLY A 62 -21.53 16.29 6.52
N ASN A 63 -20.78 15.41 7.20
CA ASN A 63 -20.27 15.66 8.54
C ASN A 63 -18.80 16.10 8.46
N TYR A 64 -18.64 17.40 8.26
CA TYR A 64 -17.35 18.07 8.06
C TYR A 64 -16.37 17.88 9.23
N VAL A 65 -16.87 17.65 10.46
CA VAL A 65 -16.01 17.47 11.64
C VAL A 65 -15.23 16.16 11.55
N TYR A 66 -15.90 15.04 11.25
CA TYR A 66 -15.21 13.75 11.08
C TYR A 66 -14.36 13.70 9.82
N ALA A 67 -14.84 14.33 8.74
CA ALA A 67 -14.08 14.46 7.50
C ALA A 67 -12.76 15.23 7.73
N ALA A 68 -12.79 16.33 8.48
CA ALA A 68 -11.59 17.09 8.81
C ALA A 68 -10.69 16.36 9.82
N ALA A 69 -11.26 15.79 10.88
CA ALA A 69 -10.50 15.12 11.93
C ALA A 69 -9.71 13.89 11.45
N ILE A 70 -10.23 13.17 10.45
CA ILE A 70 -9.60 11.95 9.91
C ILE A 70 -8.92 12.24 8.56
N GLY A 71 -9.57 13.02 7.68
CA GLY A 71 -9.08 13.31 6.35
C GLY A 71 -7.83 14.19 6.35
N VAL A 72 -7.82 15.30 7.11
CA VAL A 72 -6.67 16.23 7.15
C VAL A 72 -5.37 15.53 7.59
N PRO A 73 -5.32 14.77 8.71
CA PRO A 73 -4.09 14.07 9.07
C PRO A 73 -3.73 12.95 8.07
N GLY A 74 -4.72 12.29 7.45
CA GLY A 74 -4.47 11.31 6.38
C GLY A 74 -3.79 11.93 5.16
N PHE A 75 -4.31 13.07 4.68
CA PHE A 75 -3.70 13.83 3.58
C PHE A 75 -2.33 14.41 3.96
N ALA A 76 -2.16 14.88 5.20
CA ALA A 76 -0.88 15.40 5.68
C ALA A 76 0.20 14.30 5.73
N LEU A 77 -0.14 13.09 6.16
CA LEU A 77 0.75 11.93 6.12
C LEU A 77 1.13 11.54 4.69
N LEU A 78 0.16 11.54 3.78
CA LEU A 78 0.40 11.23 2.37
C LEU A 78 1.32 12.27 1.72
N ALA A 79 1.08 13.56 1.98
CA ALA A 79 1.90 14.66 1.50
C ALA A 79 3.32 14.61 2.07
N TYR A 80 3.48 14.27 3.36
CA TYR A 80 4.78 14.08 3.98
C TYR A 80 5.55 12.91 3.37
N ALA A 81 4.90 11.76 3.18
CA ALA A 81 5.53 10.61 2.55
C ALA A 81 5.98 10.92 1.10
N ALA A 82 5.16 11.64 0.34
CA ALA A 82 5.49 12.08 -1.00
C ALA A 82 6.65 13.10 -1.03
N TYR A 83 6.69 14.02 -0.06
CA TYR A 83 7.77 14.98 0.08
C TYR A 83 9.10 14.30 0.39
N GLU A 84 9.11 13.36 1.33
CA GLU A 84 10.32 12.64 1.71
C GLU A 84 10.84 11.78 0.55
N TYR A 85 9.94 11.10 -0.18
CA TYR A 85 10.30 10.36 -1.39
C TYR A 85 10.95 11.24 -2.45
N ARG A 86 10.39 12.44 -2.70
CA ARG A 86 10.97 13.40 -3.65
C ARG A 86 12.34 13.91 -3.19
N ARG A 87 12.48 14.24 -1.91
CA ARG A 87 13.75 14.72 -1.35
C ARG A 87 14.88 13.71 -1.46
N VAL A 88 14.58 12.44 -1.24
CA VAL A 88 15.56 11.35 -1.41
C VAL A 88 15.90 11.13 -2.90
N THR A 89 14.96 11.42 -3.80
CA THR A 89 15.16 11.31 -5.25
C THR A 89 15.98 12.47 -5.82
N ASP A 90 15.71 13.72 -5.42
CA ASP A 90 16.47 14.92 -5.87
C ASP A 90 17.96 14.83 -5.51
N TYR A 91 18.30 14.19 -4.39
CA TYR A 91 19.70 14.01 -3.98
C TYR A 91 20.53 13.13 -4.93
N ARG A 92 19.87 12.46 -5.89
CA ARG A 92 20.50 11.56 -6.88
C ARG A 92 20.83 12.25 -8.20
N ASP A 93 20.22 13.41 -8.49
CA ASP A 93 20.35 14.13 -9.77
C ASP A 93 21.54 15.12 -9.78
N ASP A 94 21.94 15.65 -8.61
CA ASP A 94 23.08 16.57 -8.46
C ASP A 94 24.48 15.89 -8.54
N ARG A 95 24.56 14.61 -8.94
CA ARG A 95 25.82 13.83 -8.97
C ARG A 95 26.23 13.28 -10.34
N ASP A 96 25.51 13.63 -11.39
CA ASP A 96 25.91 13.40 -12.79
C ASP A 96 26.42 14.71 -13.43
#